data_AF-A0A928DPE0-F1
#
_entry.id   AF-A0A928DPE0-F1
#
_cell.length_a   1.000
_cell.length_b   1.000
_cell.length_c   1.000
_cell.angle_alpha   90.00
_cell.angle_beta   90.00
_cell.angle_gamma   90.00
#
_symmetry.space_group_name_H-M   'P 1'
#
loop_
_entity.id
_entity.type
_entity.pdbx_description
1 polymer ?
#
loop_
_entity_poly.entity_id
_entity_poly.type
_entity_poly.pdbx_seq_one_letter_code
_entity_poly.pdbx_strand_id
1 'polypeptide(L)'
;MKKGFTLIELLVVVLIIGILSAVALPQYQVAVAKSRISSLIPVVKSMANALELYRLSNGAYPPDDSSTDFGFDIQVPPGCTQAGTTGGNHCPNNVMYDLLDYGVPNVLAANKQVKVGYAIWLQHSDHPGAIRCLAVKTDETANKVCKSMGGTLVSGETFKYFSEIVGAPNIYAL
;
A
#
# COMPACT_ATOMS: atom_id res chain seq x y z
N MET A 1 56.86 16.32 -3.30
CA MET A 1 56.41 15.61 -2.09
C MET A 1 54.89 15.54 -2.14
N LYS A 2 54.28 14.34 -2.21
CA LYS A 2 52.82 14.21 -2.19
C LYS A 2 52.35 14.44 -0.74
N LYS A 3 51.54 15.47 -0.50
CA LYS A 3 50.85 15.67 0.79
C LYS A 3 49.90 14.48 0.99
N GLY A 4 50.20 13.64 1.97
CA GLY A 4 49.30 12.56 2.40
C GLY A 4 48.18 13.13 3.26
N PHE A 5 46.99 12.57 3.15
CA PHE A 5 45.88 12.84 4.06
C PHE A 5 46.26 12.42 5.49
N THR A 6 45.90 13.22 6.49
CA THR A 6 46.15 12.87 7.88
C THR A 6 45.10 11.88 8.38
N LEU A 7 45.50 10.96 9.28
CA LEU A 7 44.56 10.02 9.90
C LEU A 7 43.47 10.74 10.70
N ILE A 8 43.79 11.89 11.30
CA ILE A 8 42.83 12.69 12.07
C ILE A 8 41.80 13.36 11.17
N GLU A 9 42.18 13.85 9.98
CA GLU A 9 41.22 14.38 9.00
C GLU A 9 40.22 13.31 8.58
N LEU A 10 40.70 12.09 8.30
CA LEU A 10 39.82 11.00 7.89
C LEU A 10 38.88 10.59 9.03
N LEU A 11 39.36 10.59 10.28
CA LEU A 11 38.55 10.24 11.46
C LEU A 11 37.40 11.23 11.70
N VAL A 12 37.65 12.55 11.60
CA VAL A 12 36.59 13.54 11.79
C VAL A 12 35.55 13.46 10.67
N VAL A 13 35.96 13.18 9.44
CA VAL A 13 35.05 13.02 8.30
C VAL A 13 34.11 11.83 8.50
N VAL A 14 34.62 10.66 8.88
CA VAL A 14 33.76 9.48 9.11
C VAL A 14 32.84 9.69 10.32
N LEU A 15 33.27 10.44 11.33
CA LEU A 15 32.43 10.81 12.47
C LEU A 15 31.24 11.69 12.04
N ILE A 16 31.48 12.72 11.22
CA ILE A 16 30.42 13.60 10.73
C ILE A 16 29.44 12.83 9.82
N ILE A 17 29.96 12.01 8.88
CA ILE A 17 29.12 11.17 8.01
C ILE A 17 28.29 10.19 8.85
N GLY A 18 28.87 9.61 9.92
CA GLY A 18 28.17 8.73 10.86
C GLY A 18 26.94 9.41 11.47
N ILE A 19 27.10 10.62 12.01
CA ILE A 19 26.00 11.39 12.63
C ILE A 19 24.90 11.71 11.60
N LEU A 20 25.28 12.20 10.41
CA LEU A 20 24.31 12.53 9.36
C LEU A 20 23.54 11.28 8.89
N SER A 21 24.23 10.15 8.74
CA SER A 21 23.62 8.89 8.28
C SER A 21 22.57 8.35 9.26
N ALA A 22 22.80 8.50 10.57
CA ALA A 22 21.89 8.02 11.61
C ALA A 22 20.51 8.70 11.56
N VAL A 23 20.48 10.00 11.23
CA VAL A 23 19.23 10.76 11.08
C VAL A 23 18.62 10.58 9.68
N ALA A 24 19.45 10.52 8.65
CA ALA A 24 19.00 10.45 7.26
C ALA A 24 18.34 9.11 6.90
N LEU A 25 18.86 7.98 7.41
CA LEU A 25 18.39 6.65 7.03
C LEU A 25 16.90 6.38 7.35
N PRO A 26 16.38 6.64 8.57
CA PRO A 26 14.96 6.40 8.85
C PRO A 26 14.04 7.33 8.04
N GLN A 27 14.47 8.56 7.77
CA GLN A 27 13.71 9.48 6.91
C GLN A 27 13.68 9.00 5.45
N TYR A 28 14.81 8.49 4.94
CA TYR A 28 14.90 7.92 3.61
C TYR A 28 13.98 6.70 3.44
N GLN A 29 13.92 5.80 4.43
CA GLN A 29 13.02 4.64 4.41
C GLN A 29 11.54 5.05 4.31
N VAL A 30 11.12 6.06 5.08
CA VAL A 30 9.74 6.61 5.01
C VAL A 30 9.48 7.23 3.64
N ALA A 31 10.43 7.97 3.07
CA ALA A 31 10.27 8.59 1.76
C ALA A 31 10.12 7.56 0.63
N VAL A 32 10.94 6.50 0.64
CA VAL A 32 10.85 5.38 -0.31
C VAL A 32 9.54 4.61 -0.13
N ALA A 33 9.10 4.39 1.12
CA ALA A 33 7.83 3.73 1.37
C ALA A 33 6.65 4.56 0.87
N LYS A 34 6.68 5.88 1.07
CA LYS A 34 5.67 6.80 0.56
C LYS A 34 5.62 6.80 -0.97
N SER A 35 6.76 6.81 -1.66
CA SER A 35 6.79 6.81 -3.12
C SER A 35 6.15 5.54 -3.70
N ARG A 36 6.41 4.38 -3.07
CA ARG A 36 5.84 3.08 -3.45
C ARG A 36 4.33 3.03 -3.30
N ILE A 37 3.76 3.68 -2.28
CA ILE A 37 2.31 3.73 -2.12
C ILE A 37 1.69 4.78 -3.04
N SER A 38 2.36 5.92 -3.22
CA SER A 38 1.89 6.97 -4.13
C SER A 38 1.76 6.50 -5.58
N SER A 39 2.58 5.53 -6.01
CA SER A 39 2.45 4.93 -7.34
C SER A 39 1.22 4.03 -7.50
N LEU A 40 0.61 3.56 -6.41
CA LEU A 40 -0.56 2.68 -6.46
C LEU A 40 -1.86 3.45 -6.55
N ILE A 41 -1.91 4.65 -5.97
CA ILE A 41 -3.11 5.48 -5.86
C ILE A 41 -3.81 5.70 -7.22
N PRO A 42 -3.12 6.03 -8.34
CA PRO A 42 -3.78 6.24 -9.62
C PRO A 42 -4.50 4.99 -10.13
N VAL A 43 -3.88 3.82 -9.96
CA VAL A 43 -4.45 2.55 -10.40
C VAL A 43 -5.70 2.22 -9.59
N VAL A 44 -5.65 2.36 -8.26
CA VAL A 44 -6.82 2.13 -7.39
C VAL A 44 -7.97 3.07 -7.72
N LYS A 45 -7.69 4.34 -7.99
CA LYS A 45 -8.71 5.31 -8.42
C LYS A 45 -9.33 4.92 -9.76
N SER A 46 -8.52 4.47 -10.72
CA SER A 46 -9.02 3.98 -12.00
C SER A 46 -9.92 2.75 -11.82
N MET A 47 -9.52 1.83 -10.95
CA MET A 47 -10.31 0.66 -10.55
C MET A 47 -11.66 1.05 -9.95
N ALA A 48 -11.64 1.93 -8.94
CA ALA A 48 -12.87 2.41 -8.31
C ALA A 48 -13.82 3.06 -9.34
N ASN A 49 -13.31 3.90 -10.23
CA ASN A 49 -14.13 4.55 -11.25
C ASN A 49 -14.75 3.55 -12.24
N ALA A 50 -14.00 2.54 -12.69
CA ALA A 50 -14.54 1.56 -13.61
C ALA A 50 -15.64 0.70 -12.96
N LEU A 51 -15.49 0.38 -11.68
CA LEU A 51 -16.50 -0.34 -10.91
C LEU A 51 -17.79 0.46 -10.76
N GLU A 52 -17.69 1.77 -10.51
CA GLU A 52 -18.86 2.65 -10.50
C GLU A 52 -19.55 2.66 -11.87
N LEU A 53 -18.79 2.77 -12.96
CA LEU A 53 -19.34 2.74 -14.33
C LEU A 53 -20.02 1.40 -14.64
N TYR A 54 -19.46 0.28 -14.20
CA TYR A 54 -20.07 -1.02 -14.36
C TYR A 54 -21.38 -1.15 -13.61
N ARG A 55 -21.41 -0.67 -12.36
CA ARG A 55 -22.64 -0.68 -11.57
C ARG A 55 -23.70 0.22 -12.19
N LEU A 56 -23.32 1.38 -12.74
CA LEU A 56 -24.26 2.25 -13.47
C LEU A 56 -24.88 1.53 -14.68
N SER A 57 -24.14 0.62 -15.32
CA SER A 57 -24.60 -0.12 -16.50
C SER A 57 -25.39 -1.40 -16.16
N ASN A 58 -25.01 -2.09 -15.07
CA ASN A 58 -25.51 -3.45 -14.74
C ASN A 58 -26.36 -3.50 -13.46
N GLY A 59 -26.46 -2.41 -12.70
CA GLY A 59 -27.24 -2.30 -11.47
C GLY A 59 -26.57 -2.89 -10.22
N ALA A 60 -25.49 -3.65 -10.37
CA ALA A 60 -24.70 -4.24 -9.29
C ALA A 60 -23.20 -4.19 -9.60
N TYR A 61 -22.35 -4.32 -8.56
CA TYR A 61 -20.92 -4.56 -8.76
C TYR A 61 -20.70 -5.99 -9.29
N PRO A 62 -19.59 -6.26 -9.99
CA PRO A 62 -19.28 -7.62 -10.42
C PRO A 62 -19.14 -8.51 -9.19
N PRO A 63 -19.65 -9.76 -9.23
CA PRO A 63 -19.40 -10.71 -8.15
C PRO A 63 -17.89 -10.93 -8.01
N ASP A 64 -17.43 -11.13 -6.78
CA ASP A 64 -16.08 -11.63 -6.48
C ASP A 64 -15.98 -13.10 -6.90
N ASP A 65 -15.99 -13.35 -8.20
CA ASP A 65 -15.68 -14.66 -8.78
C ASP A 65 -14.23 -14.70 -9.25
N SER A 66 -13.59 -15.82 -8.96
CA SER A 66 -12.14 -16.05 -9.14
C SER A 66 -11.68 -16.11 -10.60
N SER A 67 -12.48 -15.66 -11.55
CA SER A 67 -12.15 -15.69 -12.98
C SER A 67 -11.60 -14.34 -13.42
N THR A 68 -10.29 -14.18 -13.28
CA THR A 68 -9.40 -13.45 -14.22
C THR A 68 -10.06 -12.47 -15.18
N ASP A 69 -10.60 -11.38 -14.65
CA ASP A 69 -10.61 -10.05 -15.23
C ASP A 69 -11.48 -9.24 -14.25
N PHE A 70 -11.08 -8.02 -13.90
CA PHE A 70 -12.08 -7.11 -13.32
C PHE A 70 -13.16 -6.76 -14.37
N GLY A 71 -13.13 -7.36 -15.57
CA GLY A 71 -14.08 -7.14 -16.67
C GLY A 71 -13.98 -5.73 -17.22
N PHE A 72 -12.97 -4.98 -16.82
CA PHE A 72 -12.78 -3.58 -17.12
C PHE A 72 -11.49 -3.40 -17.89
N ASP A 73 -11.55 -2.54 -18.90
CA ASP A 73 -10.38 -2.07 -19.63
C ASP A 73 -9.56 -1.09 -18.78
N ILE A 74 -9.02 -1.60 -17.66
CA ILE A 74 -8.11 -0.89 -16.79
C ILE A 74 -6.75 -1.49 -17.00
N GLN A 75 -5.81 -0.63 -17.39
CA GLN A 75 -4.40 -1.00 -17.47
C GLN A 75 -3.83 -1.20 -16.07
N VAL A 76 -3.93 -2.44 -15.58
CA VAL A 76 -3.14 -2.90 -14.43
C VAL A 76 -1.69 -3.07 -14.88
N PRO A 77 -0.67 -2.78 -14.04
CA PRO A 77 0.73 -2.96 -14.42
C PRO A 77 1.02 -4.35 -15.01
N PRO A 78 1.88 -4.46 -16.04
CA PRO A 78 2.25 -5.76 -16.60
C PRO A 78 2.86 -6.70 -15.55
N GLY A 79 2.57 -8.00 -15.69
CA GLY A 79 3.16 -9.04 -14.83
C GLY A 79 2.40 -9.31 -13.53
N CYS A 80 1.17 -8.81 -13.40
CA CYS A 80 0.30 -9.22 -12.29
C CYS A 80 -0.26 -10.63 -12.50
N THR A 81 -0.32 -11.40 -11.42
CA THR A 81 -0.83 -12.78 -11.35
C THR A 81 -1.88 -12.88 -10.25
N GLN A 82 -2.99 -13.58 -10.47
CA GLN A 82 -3.98 -13.84 -9.41
C GLN A 82 -3.45 -14.80 -8.35
N ALA A 83 -3.78 -14.56 -7.07
CA ALA A 83 -3.59 -15.54 -6.00
C ALA A 83 -4.88 -16.34 -5.74
N GLY A 84 -5.18 -17.29 -6.61
CA GLY A 84 -6.19 -18.32 -6.35
C GLY A 84 -7.60 -17.79 -6.05
N THR A 85 -8.43 -18.63 -5.43
CA THR A 85 -9.90 -18.47 -5.35
C THR A 85 -10.42 -17.39 -4.40
N THR A 86 -9.54 -16.60 -3.74
CA THR A 86 -9.94 -15.61 -2.72
C THR A 86 -8.88 -14.51 -2.51
N GLY A 87 -7.91 -14.39 -3.43
CA GLY A 87 -6.76 -13.51 -3.26
C GLY A 87 -6.58 -12.58 -4.45
N GLY A 88 -6.52 -11.28 -4.18
CA GLY A 88 -6.32 -10.24 -5.18
C GLY A 88 -5.13 -10.43 -6.12
N ASN A 89 -5.01 -9.52 -7.07
CA ASN A 89 -3.95 -9.52 -8.08
C ASN A 89 -2.61 -9.16 -7.45
N HIS A 90 -1.65 -10.09 -7.48
CA HIS A 90 -0.27 -9.87 -7.07
C HIS A 90 0.56 -9.36 -8.23
N CYS A 91 1.17 -8.21 -8.06
CA CYS A 91 1.97 -7.54 -9.06
C CYS A 91 3.45 -7.52 -8.68
N PRO A 92 4.35 -7.24 -9.64
CA PRO A 92 5.76 -7.04 -9.35
C PRO A 92 5.99 -5.97 -8.26
N ASN A 93 7.17 -5.98 -7.63
CA ASN A 93 7.54 -5.04 -6.56
C ASN A 93 6.67 -5.15 -5.29
N ASN A 94 6.16 -6.35 -5.00
CA ASN A 94 5.34 -6.65 -3.81
C ASN A 94 4.02 -5.87 -3.78
N VAL A 95 3.54 -5.43 -4.93
CA VAL A 95 2.27 -4.71 -5.06
C VAL A 95 1.14 -5.72 -5.14
N MET A 96 -0.02 -5.34 -4.64
CA MET A 96 -1.23 -6.09 -4.86
C MET A 96 -2.44 -5.17 -4.95
N TYR A 97 -3.42 -5.61 -5.73
CA TYR A 97 -4.71 -4.96 -5.90
C TYR A 97 -5.81 -5.95 -5.60
N ASP A 98 -6.81 -5.54 -4.85
CA ASP A 98 -7.91 -6.40 -4.45
C ASP A 98 -9.23 -5.67 -4.49
N LEU A 99 -10.29 -6.44 -4.70
CA LEU A 99 -11.66 -5.97 -4.64
C LEU A 99 -12.38 -6.75 -3.55
N LEU A 100 -12.80 -6.02 -2.53
CA LEU A 100 -13.38 -6.61 -1.34
C LEU A 100 -14.91 -6.51 -1.40
N ASP A 101 -15.59 -7.60 -1.71
CA ASP A 101 -17.06 -7.64 -1.84
C ASP A 101 -17.80 -8.39 -0.71
N TYR A 102 -17.27 -8.34 0.51
CA TYR A 102 -17.93 -8.91 1.70
C TYR A 102 -18.97 -7.94 2.30
N GLY A 103 -19.88 -7.41 1.46
CA GLY A 103 -20.96 -6.50 1.89
C GLY A 103 -20.52 -5.04 2.11
N VAL A 104 -19.24 -4.72 1.93
CA VAL A 104 -18.64 -3.39 2.05
C VAL A 104 -17.69 -3.11 0.87
N PRO A 105 -18.23 -2.93 -0.36
CA PRO A 105 -17.44 -2.91 -1.58
C PRO A 105 -16.37 -1.82 -1.55
N ASN A 106 -15.11 -2.23 -1.55
CA ASN A 106 -13.97 -1.33 -1.61
C ASN A 106 -12.86 -1.90 -2.51
N VAL A 107 -12.07 -1.00 -3.08
CA VAL A 107 -10.86 -1.36 -3.82
C VAL A 107 -9.67 -1.11 -2.93
N LEU A 108 -8.83 -2.11 -2.76
CA LEU A 108 -7.60 -2.07 -1.98
C LEU A 108 -6.40 -2.13 -2.93
N ALA A 109 -5.40 -1.28 -2.71
CA ALA A 109 -4.02 -1.62 -3.08
C ALA A 109 -3.16 -1.76 -1.84
N ALA A 110 -2.21 -2.66 -1.88
CA ALA A 110 -1.21 -2.78 -0.85
C ALA A 110 0.18 -2.97 -1.43
N ASN A 111 1.19 -2.62 -0.64
CA ASN A 111 2.55 -3.05 -0.87
C ASN A 111 3.02 -3.90 0.31
N LYS A 112 3.24 -5.20 0.06
CA LYS A 112 3.61 -6.18 1.10
C LYS A 112 4.96 -5.88 1.74
N GLN A 113 5.88 -5.26 1.00
CA GLN A 113 7.23 -4.97 1.52
C GLN A 113 7.22 -3.86 2.56
N VAL A 114 6.41 -2.82 2.36
CA VAL A 114 6.29 -1.70 3.31
C VAL A 114 5.10 -1.84 4.26
N LYS A 115 4.27 -2.88 4.07
CA LYS A 115 3.11 -3.22 4.91
C LYS A 115 2.11 -2.08 5.04
N VAL A 116 1.93 -1.33 3.94
CA VAL A 116 0.97 -0.23 3.82
C VAL A 116 -0.01 -0.55 2.69
N GLY A 117 -1.27 -0.24 2.91
CA GLY A 117 -2.36 -0.30 1.96
C GLY A 117 -3.12 1.01 1.85
N TYR A 118 -3.88 1.11 0.77
CA TYR A 118 -4.71 2.25 0.43
C TYR A 118 -6.02 1.72 -0.13
N ALA A 119 -7.11 2.01 0.56
CA ALA A 119 -8.43 1.54 0.20
C ALA A 119 -9.36 2.71 -0.15
N ILE A 120 -10.15 2.52 -1.21
CA ILE A 120 -11.22 3.42 -1.63
C ILE A 120 -12.53 2.65 -1.54
N TRP A 121 -13.44 3.13 -0.71
CA TRP A 121 -14.78 2.58 -0.61
C TRP A 121 -15.64 3.09 -1.75
N LEU A 122 -16.36 2.17 -2.38
CA LEU A 122 -17.26 2.48 -3.48
C LEU A 122 -18.51 3.22 -2.97
N GLN A 123 -19.20 3.94 -3.85
CA GLN A 123 -20.34 4.82 -3.53
C GLN A 123 -21.54 4.08 -2.92
N HIS A 124 -21.58 2.76 -3.07
CA HIS A 124 -22.66 1.91 -2.57
C HIS A 124 -22.16 0.94 -1.49
N SER A 125 -21.23 1.41 -0.66
CA SER A 125 -20.72 0.71 0.52
C SER A 125 -21.25 1.33 1.83
N ASP A 126 -20.85 0.77 2.96
CA ASP A 126 -21.03 1.33 4.31
C ASP A 126 -20.37 2.71 4.50
N HIS A 127 -19.32 3.00 3.73
CA HIS A 127 -18.52 4.21 3.83
C HIS A 127 -18.30 4.87 2.45
N PRO A 128 -19.36 5.40 1.81
CA PRO A 128 -19.31 5.83 0.42
C PRO A 128 -18.25 6.91 0.17
N GLY A 129 -17.34 6.65 -0.77
CA GLY A 129 -16.27 7.57 -1.15
C GLY A 129 -15.18 7.76 -0.10
N ALA A 130 -15.20 6.99 0.98
CA ALA A 130 -14.15 7.07 1.99
C ALA A 130 -12.83 6.56 1.43
N ILE A 131 -11.77 7.28 1.74
CA ILE A 131 -10.40 6.89 1.44
C ILE A 131 -9.71 6.63 2.76
N ARG A 132 -9.12 5.45 2.91
CA ARG A 132 -8.34 5.11 4.11
C ARG A 132 -6.97 4.56 3.75
N CYS A 133 -6.01 4.88 4.60
CA CYS A 133 -4.71 4.25 4.58
C CYS A 133 -4.69 3.15 5.64
N LEU A 134 -4.19 1.98 5.26
CA LEU A 134 -4.06 0.81 6.11
C LEU A 134 -2.57 0.61 6.39
N ALA A 135 -2.17 0.45 7.64
CA ALA A 135 -0.78 0.21 8.00
C ALA A 135 -0.74 -0.68 9.23
N VAL A 136 0.25 -1.57 9.30
CA VAL A 136 0.45 -2.42 10.47
C VAL A 136 0.82 -1.56 11.69
N LYS A 137 0.05 -1.65 12.77
CA LYS A 137 0.19 -0.80 13.97
C LYS A 137 1.59 -0.87 14.60
N THR A 138 2.24 -2.04 14.55
CA THR A 138 3.58 -2.24 15.11
C THR A 138 4.70 -1.70 14.22
N ASP A 139 4.42 -1.34 12.96
CA ASP A 139 5.40 -0.81 12.03
C ASP A 139 5.37 0.72 12.04
N GLU A 140 6.38 1.32 12.66
CA GLU A 140 6.50 2.78 12.79
C GLU A 140 6.63 3.46 11.41
N THR A 141 7.29 2.83 10.46
CA THR A 141 7.46 3.37 9.10
C THR A 141 6.13 3.39 8.38
N ALA A 142 5.39 2.29 8.41
CA ALA A 142 4.05 2.20 7.82
C ALA A 142 3.09 3.24 8.42
N ASN A 143 3.10 3.38 9.75
CA ASN A 143 2.29 4.37 10.47
C ASN A 143 2.62 5.81 10.05
N LYS A 144 3.91 6.15 9.96
CA LYS A 144 4.35 7.49 9.51
C LYS A 144 3.92 7.77 8.09
N VAL A 145 4.01 6.78 7.19
CA VAL A 145 3.56 6.92 5.80
C VAL A 145 2.06 7.24 5.75
N CYS A 146 1.21 6.47 6.43
CA CYS A 146 -0.23 6.73 6.44
C CYS A 146 -0.60 8.10 6.99
N LYS A 147 -0.01 8.50 8.12
CA LYS A 147 -0.21 9.84 8.70
C LYS A 147 0.20 10.94 7.72
N SER A 148 1.33 10.76 7.01
CA SER A 148 1.83 11.74 6.04
C SER A 148 1.00 11.88 4.76
N MET A 149 0.07 10.95 4.51
CA MET A 149 -0.86 10.96 3.38
C MET A 149 -2.28 11.40 3.79
N GLY A 150 -2.46 11.88 5.03
CA GLY A 150 -3.77 12.28 5.56
C GLY A 150 -4.68 11.10 5.89
N GLY A 151 -4.17 9.87 5.84
CA GLY A 151 -4.91 8.67 6.20
C GLY A 151 -4.93 8.47 7.71
N THR A 152 -6.09 8.11 8.24
CA THR A 152 -6.23 7.63 9.61
C THR A 152 -6.00 6.13 9.66
N LEU A 153 -5.31 5.66 10.70
CA LEU A 153 -5.23 4.22 10.97
C LEU A 153 -6.64 3.69 11.22
N VAL A 154 -7.03 2.65 10.49
CA VAL A 154 -8.32 1.97 10.67
C VAL A 154 -8.10 0.74 11.55
N SER A 155 -8.88 0.59 12.61
CA SER A 155 -8.98 -0.63 13.43
C SER A 155 -10.28 -1.37 13.07
N GLY A 156 -10.26 -2.72 13.04
CA GLY A 156 -11.45 -3.55 12.76
C GLY A 156 -11.24 -4.66 11.72
N GLU A 157 -12.34 -5.20 11.16
CA GLU A 157 -12.35 -6.37 10.25
C GLU A 157 -11.57 -6.16 8.95
N THR A 158 -11.55 -4.93 8.40
CA THR A 158 -10.70 -4.54 7.25
C THR A 158 -9.21 -4.77 7.52
N PHE A 159 -8.80 -4.73 8.79
CA PHE A 159 -7.42 -4.95 9.23
C PHE A 159 -7.05 -6.44 9.29
N LYS A 160 -8.03 -7.31 9.58
CA LYS A 160 -7.85 -8.76 9.63
C LYS A 160 -7.62 -9.31 8.22
N TYR A 161 -8.39 -8.87 7.24
CA TYR A 161 -8.16 -9.24 5.83
C TYR A 161 -6.85 -8.68 5.28
N PHE A 162 -6.55 -7.40 5.56
CA PHE A 162 -5.26 -6.80 5.20
C PHE A 162 -4.07 -7.57 5.81
N SER A 163 -4.20 -8.09 7.03
CA SER A 163 -3.15 -8.88 7.71
C SER A 163 -2.76 -10.16 6.98
N GLU A 164 -3.76 -10.88 6.46
CA GLU A 164 -3.59 -12.10 5.68
C GLU A 164 -2.93 -11.79 4.33
N ILE A 165 -3.39 -10.71 3.71
CA ILE A 165 -2.89 -10.17 2.45
C ILE A 165 -1.40 -9.82 2.49
N VAL A 166 -0.95 -9.05 3.48
CA VAL A 166 0.46 -8.66 3.62
C VAL A 166 1.32 -9.73 4.31
N GLY A 167 0.74 -10.90 4.64
CA GLY A 167 1.48 -12.04 5.18
C GLY A 167 2.10 -11.76 6.55
N ALA A 168 1.41 -10.99 7.40
CA ALA A 168 1.87 -10.68 8.75
C ALA A 168 1.04 -11.47 9.78
N PRO A 169 1.63 -12.46 10.49
CA PRO A 169 0.88 -13.23 11.49
C PRO A 169 0.51 -12.36 12.69
N ASN A 170 -0.71 -12.57 13.23
CA ASN A 170 -1.21 -12.01 14.50
C ASN A 170 -1.21 -10.47 14.61
N ILE A 171 -2.14 -9.84 13.89
CA ILE A 171 -2.38 -8.41 14.03
C ILE A 171 -3.47 -8.14 15.08
N TYR A 172 -3.03 -7.71 16.28
CA TYR A 172 -3.90 -7.19 17.32
C TYR A 172 -3.88 -5.66 17.28
N ALA A 173 -5.07 -5.04 17.21
CA ALA A 173 -5.26 -3.65 17.57
C ALA A 173 -6.26 -3.59 18.72
N LEU A 174 -5.81 -3.12 19.88
CA LEU A 174 -6.69 -2.31 20.74
C LEU A 174 -6.94 -0.99 20.01
#